data_AF-A0A7C1T2W9-F1
#
_entry.id   AF-A0A7C1T2W9-F1
#
_cell.length_a   1.000
_cell.length_b   1.000
_cell.length_c   1.000
_cell.angle_alpha   90.00
_cell.angle_beta   90.00
_cell.angle_gamma   90.00
#
_symmetry.space_group_name_H-M   'P 1'
#
loop_
_entity.id
_entity.type
_entity.pdbx_description
1 polymer ?
#
loop_
_entity_poly.entity_id
_entity_poly.type
_entity_poly.pdbx_seq_one_letter_code
_entity_poly.pdbx_strand_id
1 'polypeptide(L)'
;MPIERGLAPLASFSASRTLSPSATINFAAIIRKADEEEVQEIALIENIQREDLNPLETARAFKRLMDRFGLSQEELSKKVGKERATVTNYLRLLQLPKAVTDLINSGELSMGHAKAVLGIVGERAQIKLSLIHI
;
A
#
# COMPACT_ATOMS: atom_id res chain seq x y z
N MET A 1 -38.94 72.81 -10.94
CA MET A 1 -37.86 72.67 -11.95
C MET A 1 -36.59 73.30 -11.41
N PRO A 2 -35.55 72.49 -11.13
CA PRO A 2 -34.18 73.01 -11.03
C PRO A 2 -33.12 72.17 -11.80
N ILE A 3 -32.27 72.89 -12.55
CA ILE A 3 -30.79 72.84 -12.70
C ILE A 3 -29.99 71.55 -12.96
N GLU A 4 -29.13 71.65 -13.99
CA GLU A 4 -27.89 70.89 -14.20
C GLU A 4 -26.88 71.05 -13.05
N ARG A 5 -26.05 70.03 -12.79
CA ARG A 5 -24.57 70.09 -12.64
C ARG A 5 -23.94 68.79 -12.10
N GLY A 6 -22.95 68.26 -12.83
CA GLY A 6 -21.64 67.91 -12.26
C GLY A 6 -21.36 66.48 -11.73
N LEU A 7 -20.29 65.90 -12.29
CA LEU A 7 -19.30 65.00 -11.69
C LEU A 7 -19.64 63.51 -11.43
N ALA A 8 -18.98 62.63 -12.19
CA ALA A 8 -18.63 61.25 -11.80
C ALA A 8 -17.47 61.25 -10.77
N PRO A 9 -16.93 60.12 -10.26
CA PRO A 9 -17.39 58.72 -10.20
C PRO A 9 -17.25 58.09 -8.79
N LEU A 10 -18.02 57.05 -8.40
CA LEU A 10 -17.66 56.19 -7.26
C LEU A 10 -18.03 54.72 -7.48
N ALA A 11 -16.97 53.94 -7.64
CA ALA A 11 -16.78 52.51 -7.35
C ALA A 11 -18.01 51.67 -6.97
N SER A 12 -18.31 50.68 -7.81
CA SER A 12 -18.76 49.37 -7.33
C SER A 12 -17.83 48.30 -7.89
N PHE A 13 -16.86 47.93 -7.05
CA PHE A 13 -15.98 46.79 -7.22
C PHE A 13 -16.84 45.52 -7.11
N SER A 14 -17.16 44.87 -8.24
CA SER A 14 -17.57 43.46 -8.21
C SER A 14 -16.38 42.65 -8.67
N ALA A 15 -15.88 41.82 -7.75
CA ALA A 15 -14.63 41.12 -7.83
C ALA A 15 -14.58 40.21 -9.07
N SER A 16 -13.84 40.63 -10.09
CA SER A 16 -13.21 39.75 -11.06
C SER A 16 -12.22 38.86 -10.30
N ARG A 17 -12.68 37.75 -9.73
CA ARG A 17 -11.78 36.67 -9.29
C ARG A 17 -11.33 35.94 -10.55
N THR A 18 -10.30 36.49 -11.18
CA THR A 18 -9.45 35.82 -12.15
C THR A 18 -9.06 34.46 -11.57
N LEU A 19 -9.48 33.39 -12.23
CA LEU A 19 -8.90 32.06 -12.00
C LEU A 19 -7.43 32.16 -12.40
N SER A 20 -6.53 32.15 -11.41
CA SER A 20 -5.09 32.09 -11.61
C SER A 20 -4.77 30.83 -12.42
N PRO A 21 -4.14 30.93 -13.61
CA PRO A 21 -3.77 29.75 -14.36
C PRO A 21 -2.60 29.06 -13.66
N SER A 22 -2.67 27.74 -13.61
CA SER A 22 -1.56 26.85 -13.29
C SER A 22 -1.18 26.72 -11.82
N ALA A 23 -2.02 26.02 -11.06
CA ALA A 23 -1.51 25.17 -9.99
C ALA A 23 -0.77 23.99 -10.64
N THR A 24 0.47 24.22 -11.07
CA THR A 24 1.35 23.17 -11.57
C THR A 24 1.70 22.28 -10.37
N ILE A 25 1.14 21.07 -10.33
CA ILE A 25 1.53 20.06 -9.36
C ILE A 25 2.93 19.59 -9.78
N ASN A 26 3.96 20.11 -9.12
CA ASN A 26 5.34 19.71 -9.35
C ASN A 26 5.59 18.34 -8.73
N PHE A 27 5.54 17.26 -9.53
CA PHE A 27 6.12 15.98 -9.12
C PHE A 27 7.64 16.06 -9.32
N ALA A 28 8.40 15.95 -8.24
CA ALA A 28 9.86 15.83 -8.30
C ALA A 28 10.21 14.42 -8.83
N ALA A 29 10.35 14.29 -10.15
CA ALA A 29 10.81 13.05 -10.77
C ALA A 29 12.35 13.02 -10.76
N ILE A 30 12.93 12.12 -9.96
CA ILE A 30 14.37 11.84 -10.02
C ILE A 30 14.59 10.87 -11.19
N ILE A 31 15.10 11.38 -12.32
CA ILE A 31 15.45 10.53 -13.47
C ILE A 31 16.77 9.81 -13.16
N ARG A 32 16.70 8.56 -12.72
CA ARG A 32 17.86 7.66 -12.62
C ARG A 32 17.90 6.78 -13.87
N LYS A 33 19.08 6.58 -14.46
CA LYS A 33 19.31 5.49 -15.42
C LYS A 33 19.37 4.19 -14.61
N ALA A 34 18.20 3.64 -14.32
CA ALA A 34 18.07 2.34 -13.68
C ALA A 34 18.17 1.26 -14.76
N ASP A 35 18.87 0.17 -14.44
CA ASP A 35 18.87 -1.04 -15.26
C ASP A 35 17.42 -1.60 -15.34
N GLU A 36 17.05 -2.28 -16.42
CA GLU A 36 15.65 -2.74 -16.60
C GLU A 36 15.19 -3.63 -15.44
N GLU A 37 16.11 -4.41 -14.85
CA GLU A 37 15.85 -5.22 -13.66
C GLU A 37 15.58 -4.37 -12.40
N GLU A 38 16.30 -3.27 -12.23
CA GLU A 38 16.13 -2.35 -11.10
C GLU A 38 14.78 -1.62 -11.18
N VAL A 39 14.36 -1.22 -12.39
CA VAL A 39 13.01 -0.65 -12.62
C VAL A 39 11.92 -1.65 -12.23
N GLN A 40 12.09 -2.92 -12.62
CA GLN A 40 11.13 -3.97 -12.28
C GLN A 40 11.09 -4.28 -10.77
N GLU A 41 12.25 -4.24 -10.11
CA GLU A 41 12.33 -4.40 -8.66
C GLU A 41 11.57 -3.30 -7.92
N ILE A 42 11.83 -2.04 -8.29
CA ILE A 42 11.16 -0.87 -7.70
C ILE A 42 9.65 -0.97 -7.90
N ALA A 43 9.19 -1.28 -9.12
CA ALA A 43 7.76 -1.43 -9.41
C ALA A 43 7.09 -2.54 -8.57
N LEU A 44 7.78 -3.64 -8.29
CA LEU A 44 7.28 -4.70 -7.42
C LEU A 44 7.19 -4.23 -5.96
N ILE A 45 8.20 -3.51 -5.46
CA ILE A 45 8.21 -2.98 -4.10
C ILE A 45 7.08 -1.96 -3.90
N GLU A 46 6.89 -1.04 -4.84
CA GLU A 46 5.82 -0.03 -4.79
C GLU A 46 4.44 -0.69 -4.77
N ASN A 47 4.23 -1.73 -5.61
CA ASN A 47 2.98 -2.49 -5.61
C ASN A 47 2.70 -3.15 -4.25
N ILE A 48 3.73 -3.61 -3.54
CA ILE A 48 3.60 -4.25 -2.22
C ILE A 48 3.29 -3.26 -1.11
N GLN A 49 3.67 -1.99 -1.27
CA GLN A 49 3.43 -0.95 -0.28
C GLN A 49 1.99 -0.39 -0.31
N ARG A 50 1.13 -0.89 -1.22
CA ARG A 50 -0.28 -0.50 -1.26
C ARG A 50 -1.03 -1.01 -0.02
N GLU A 51 -1.83 -0.14 0.59
CA GLU A 51 -2.51 -0.42 1.87
C GLU A 51 -3.63 -1.47 1.78
N ASP A 52 -4.09 -1.79 0.56
CA ASP A 52 -5.27 -2.64 0.33
C ASP A 52 -4.95 -4.12 0.02
N LEU A 53 -3.67 -4.53 0.12
CA LEU A 53 -3.28 -5.90 -0.23
C LEU A 53 -3.76 -6.92 0.81
N ASN A 54 -4.32 -8.03 0.33
CA ASN A 54 -4.60 -9.17 1.20
C ASN A 54 -3.28 -9.71 1.79
N PRO A 55 -3.23 -10.11 3.08
CA PRO A 55 -2.02 -10.65 3.69
C PRO A 55 -1.33 -11.78 2.91
N LEU A 56 -2.10 -12.64 2.23
CA LEU A 56 -1.56 -13.71 1.40
C LEU A 56 -0.99 -13.20 0.07
N GLU A 57 -1.53 -12.12 -0.49
CA GLU A 57 -0.96 -11.48 -1.68
C GLU A 57 0.39 -10.83 -1.36
N THR A 58 0.47 -10.11 -0.25
CA THR A 58 1.72 -9.55 0.28
C THR A 58 2.76 -10.64 0.49
N ALA A 59 2.38 -11.76 1.11
CA ALA A 59 3.27 -12.90 1.32
C ALA A 59 3.79 -13.49 -0.01
N ARG A 60 2.92 -13.66 -1.01
CA ARG A 60 3.32 -14.13 -2.35
C ARG A 60 4.24 -13.13 -3.04
N ALA A 61 4.00 -11.84 -2.88
CA ALA A 61 4.81 -10.78 -3.48
C ALA A 61 6.21 -10.71 -2.86
N PHE A 62 6.32 -10.86 -1.54
CA PHE A 62 7.60 -11.03 -0.85
C PHE A 62 8.37 -12.24 -1.37
N LYS A 63 7.70 -13.39 -1.49
CA LYS A 63 8.34 -14.60 -2.04
C LYS A 63 8.83 -14.38 -3.47
N ARG A 64 8.02 -13.74 -4.33
CA ARG A 64 8.44 -13.40 -5.71
C ARG A 64 9.65 -12.47 -5.74
N LEU A 65 9.72 -11.45 -4.89
CA LEU A 65 10.89 -10.57 -4.80
C LEU A 65 12.15 -11.35 -4.39
N MET A 66 12.04 -12.21 -3.37
CA MET A 66 13.17 -13.03 -2.92
C MET A 66 13.63 -13.99 -4.01
N ASP A 67 12.72 -14.73 -4.62
CA ASP A 67 13.04 -15.74 -5.62
C ASP A 67 13.62 -15.11 -6.90
N ARG A 68 13.13 -13.92 -7.29
CA ARG A 68 13.54 -13.24 -8.53
C ARG A 68 14.88 -12.51 -8.41
N PHE A 69 15.10 -11.83 -7.30
CA PHE A 69 16.29 -11.00 -7.09
C PHE A 69 17.30 -11.64 -6.12
N GLY A 70 17.08 -12.90 -5.73
CA GLY A 70 17.98 -13.64 -4.85
C GLY A 70 18.08 -13.07 -3.43
N LEU A 71 17.06 -12.34 -2.97
CA LEU A 71 17.12 -11.61 -1.71
C LEU A 71 16.94 -12.54 -0.50
N SER A 72 17.75 -12.34 0.52
CA SER A 72 17.47 -12.87 1.86
C SER A 72 16.29 -12.13 2.51
N GLN A 73 15.72 -12.72 3.57
CA GLN A 73 14.66 -12.05 4.34
C GLN A 73 15.13 -10.72 4.97
N GLU A 74 16.42 -10.63 5.30
CA GLU A 74 17.06 -9.44 5.87
C GLU A 74 17.21 -8.30 4.84
N GLU A 75 17.60 -8.66 3.60
CA GLU A 75 17.69 -7.68 2.51
C GLU A 75 16.31 -7.23 2.07
N LEU A 76 15.36 -8.16 1.95
CA LEU A 76 13.98 -7.85 1.63
C LEU A 76 13.40 -6.89 2.69
N SER A 77 13.61 -7.14 3.98
CA SER A 77 13.06 -6.30 5.05
C SER A 77 13.56 -4.85 4.96
N LYS A 78 14.83 -4.65 4.59
CA LYS A 78 15.40 -3.31 4.33
C LYS A 78 14.77 -2.65 3.11
N LYS A 79 14.60 -3.39 2.00
CA LYS A 79 14.02 -2.87 0.76
C LYS A 79 12.55 -2.48 0.89
N VAL A 80 11.75 -3.27 1.61
CA VAL A 80 10.31 -3.00 1.81
C VAL A 80 10.00 -2.11 3.01
N GLY A 81 11.01 -1.73 3.81
CA GLY A 81 10.83 -0.88 4.99
C GLY A 81 10.02 -1.54 6.11
N LYS A 82 10.19 -2.85 6.31
CA LYS A 82 9.51 -3.62 7.37
C LYS A 82 10.54 -4.31 8.26
N GLU A 83 10.13 -4.72 9.45
CA GLU A 83 10.98 -5.57 10.29
C GLU A 83 11.16 -6.95 9.66
N ARG A 84 12.35 -7.55 9.83
CA ARG A 84 12.62 -8.93 9.39
C ARG A 84 11.58 -9.91 9.93
N ALA A 85 11.19 -9.77 11.20
CA ALA A 85 10.15 -10.61 11.81
C ALA A 85 8.80 -10.50 11.09
N THR A 86 8.45 -9.30 10.60
CA THR A 86 7.24 -9.08 9.80
C THR A 86 7.31 -9.83 8.48
N VAL A 87 8.42 -9.71 7.75
CA VAL A 87 8.66 -10.46 6.50
C VAL A 87 8.56 -11.97 6.73
N THR A 88 9.21 -12.49 7.77
CA THR A 88 9.12 -13.90 8.15
C THR A 88 7.68 -14.35 8.42
N ASN A 89 6.90 -13.54 9.17
CA ASN A 89 5.51 -13.88 9.48
C ASN A 89 4.63 -13.97 8.22
N TYR A 90 4.77 -13.02 7.29
CA TYR A 90 4.05 -13.09 6.01
C TYR A 90 4.42 -14.34 5.22
N LEU A 91 5.71 -14.64 5.07
CA LEU A 91 6.16 -15.83 4.32
C LEU A 91 5.64 -17.13 4.94
N ARG A 92 5.54 -17.20 6.28
CA ARG A 92 4.99 -18.36 6.97
C ARG A 92 3.50 -18.59 6.68
N LEU A 93 2.72 -17.55 6.35
CA LEU A 93 1.31 -17.74 5.98
C LEU A 93 1.15 -18.66 4.77
N LEU A 94 2.13 -18.69 3.86
CA LEU A 94 2.12 -19.56 2.69
C LEU A 94 2.29 -21.05 3.05
N GLN A 95 2.62 -21.36 4.31
CA GLN A 95 2.74 -22.72 4.84
C GLN A 95 1.45 -23.18 5.53
N LEU A 96 0.45 -22.31 5.68
CA LEU A 96 -0.82 -22.68 6.28
C LEU A 96 -1.61 -23.64 5.36
N PRO A 97 -2.41 -24.56 5.93
CA PRO A 97 -3.30 -25.41 5.15
C PRO A 97 -4.27 -24.58 4.31
N LYS A 98 -4.65 -25.13 3.15
CA LYS A 98 -5.53 -24.45 2.20
C LYS A 98 -6.80 -23.89 2.84
N ALA A 99 -7.45 -24.69 3.70
CA ALA A 99 -8.66 -24.28 4.42
C ALA A 99 -8.46 -23.00 5.26
N VAL A 100 -7.30 -22.84 5.90
CA VAL A 100 -6.98 -21.62 6.68
C VAL A 100 -6.69 -20.46 5.74
N THR A 101 -5.95 -20.69 4.65
CA THR A 101 -5.66 -19.63 3.68
C THR A 101 -6.90 -19.13 2.96
N ASP A 102 -7.89 -19.99 2.74
CA ASP A 102 -9.16 -19.61 2.11
C ASP A 102 -9.95 -18.64 3.02
N LEU A 103 -9.95 -18.88 4.34
CA LEU A 103 -10.56 -17.96 5.34
C LEU A 103 -9.82 -16.62 5.44
N ILE A 104 -8.50 -16.59 5.25
CA ILE A 104 -7.73 -15.34 5.19
C ILE A 104 -8.05 -14.58 3.90
N ASN A 105 -8.23 -15.29 2.77
CA ASN A 105 -8.61 -14.66 1.50
C ASN A 105 -10.04 -14.08 1.55
N SER A 106 -10.99 -14.77 2.22
CA SER A 106 -12.36 -14.27 2.38
C SER A 106 -12.49 -13.12 3.39
N GLY A 107 -11.42 -12.84 4.15
CA GLY A 107 -11.41 -11.82 5.19
C GLY A 107 -12.03 -12.27 6.52
N GLU A 108 -12.45 -13.53 6.63
CA GLU A 108 -12.96 -14.11 7.88
C GLU A 108 -11.86 -14.23 8.94
N LEU A 109 -10.60 -14.38 8.52
CA LEU A 109 -9.44 -14.35 9.42
C LEU A 109 -8.56 -13.13 9.15
N SER A 110 -8.42 -12.31 10.19
CA SER A 110 -7.44 -11.23 10.20
C SER A 110 -6.01 -11.78 10.21
N MET A 111 -5.05 -10.91 9.88
CA MET A 111 -3.62 -11.22 10.01
C MET A 111 -3.22 -11.59 11.44
N GLY A 112 -3.86 -11.00 12.45
CA GLY A 112 -3.65 -11.34 13.86
C GLY A 112 -4.05 -12.78 14.16
N HIS A 113 -5.22 -13.21 13.66
CA HIS A 113 -5.69 -14.58 13.83
C HIS A 113 -4.80 -15.58 13.08
N ALA A 114 -4.40 -15.25 11.85
CA ALA A 114 -3.49 -16.08 11.07
C ALA A 114 -2.15 -16.31 11.77
N LYS A 115 -1.60 -15.28 12.44
CA LYS A 115 -0.39 -15.41 13.27
C LYS A 115 -0.59 -16.34 14.47
N ALA A 116 -1.76 -16.31 15.12
CA ALA A 116 -2.07 -17.22 16.22
C ALA A 116 -2.14 -18.67 15.73
N VAL A 117 -2.80 -18.92 14.58
CA VAL A 117 -2.89 -20.24 13.96
C VAL A 117 -1.50 -20.77 13.57
N LEU A 118 -0.61 -19.92 13.05
CA LEU A 118 0.78 -20.30 12.73
C LEU A 118 1.61 -20.81 13.91
N GLY A 119 1.23 -20.45 15.15
CA GLY A 119 1.88 -20.93 16.36
C GLY A 119 1.50 -22.37 16.74
N ILE A 120 0.45 -22.92 16.15
CA ILE A 120 -0.07 -24.25 16.46
C ILE A 120 0.64 -25.31 15.63
N VAL A 121 1.06 -26.39 16.30
CA VAL A 121 1.69 -27.54 15.66
C VAL A 121 0.61 -28.48 15.11
N GLY A 122 0.70 -28.79 13.81
CA GLY A 122 -0.12 -29.77 13.12
C GLY A 122 -1.33 -29.18 12.39
N GLU A 123 -1.52 -29.59 11.13
CA GLU A 123 -2.53 -29.04 10.23
C GLU A 123 -3.96 -29.18 10.77
N ARG A 124 -4.30 -30.34 11.35
CA ARG A 124 -5.64 -30.58 11.92
C ARG A 124 -5.98 -29.58 13.05
N ALA A 125 -5.00 -29.29 13.90
CA ALA A 125 -5.18 -28.37 15.00
C ALA A 125 -5.27 -26.92 14.51
N GLN A 126 -4.48 -26.56 13.49
CA GLN A 126 -4.56 -25.26 12.82
C GLN A 126 -5.93 -25.02 12.18
N ILE A 127 -6.44 -26.00 11.42
CA ILE A 127 -7.77 -25.93 10.80
C ILE A 127 -8.84 -25.81 11.88
N LYS A 128 -8.78 -26.65 12.92
CA LYS A 128 -9.77 -26.59 14.01
C LYS A 128 -9.80 -25.23 14.69
N LEU A 129 -8.64 -24.66 15.01
CA LEU A 129 -8.58 -23.33 15.64
C LEU A 129 -9.10 -22.24 14.70
N SER A 130 -8.78 -22.32 13.40
CA SER A 130 -9.25 -21.34 12.41
C SER A 130 -10.77 -21.27 12.27
N LEU A 131 -11.48 -22.34 12.63
CA LEU A 131 -12.94 -22.44 12.56
C LEU A 131 -13.63 -22.04 13.87
N ILE A 132 -12.90 -22.08 14.99
CA ILE A 132 -13.38 -21.61 16.30
C ILE A 132 -13.07 -20.13 16.35
N HIS A 133 -14.07 -19.31 16.00
CA HIS A 133 -13.92 -17.87 15.78
C HIS A 133 -13.15 -17.21 16.94
N ILE A 134 -12.05 -16.54 16.61
CA ILE A 134 -11.29 -15.61 17.46
C ILE A 134 -11.73 -14.19 17.10
#